data_AF-A0A354EP31-F1
#
_entry.id   AF-A0A354EP31-F1
#
_cell.length_a   1.000
_cell.length_b   1.000
_cell.length_c   1.000
_cell.angle_alpha   90.00
_cell.angle_beta   90.00
_cell.angle_gamma   90.00
#
_symmetry.space_group_name_H-M   'P 1'
#
loop_
_entity.id
_entity.type
_entity.pdbx_description
1 polymer ?
#
loop_
_entity_poly.entity_id
_entity_poly.type
_entity_poly.pdbx_seq_one_letter_code
_entity_poly.pdbx_strand_id
1 'polypeptide(L)' 'MKIKILMAAAALTGALATPALAGDPTGLWQTPTNGGQVRIARCGQALCGTLVTESHIQIGRA' A
#
# COMPACT_ATOMS: atom_id res chain seq x y z
N MET A 1 -38.28 -27.04 -0.27
CA MET A 1 -37.33 -26.79 0.84
C MET A 1 -35.89 -26.53 0.38
N LYS A 2 -35.38 -27.17 -0.69
CA LYS A 2 -34.02 -26.93 -1.22
C LYS A 2 -33.74 -25.46 -1.66
N ILE A 3 -34.72 -24.76 -2.23
CA ILE A 3 -34.56 -23.37 -2.70
C ILE A 3 -34.26 -22.38 -1.55
N LYS A 4 -34.89 -22.59 -0.38
CA LYS A 4 -34.73 -21.69 0.78
C LYS A 4 -33.32 -21.79 1.39
N ILE A 5 -32.73 -22.99 1.31
CA ILE A 5 -31.37 -23.26 1.79
C ILE A 5 -30.34 -22.54 0.92
N LEU A 6 -30.55 -22.50 -0.40
CA LEU A 6 -29.64 -21.80 -1.33
C LEU A 6 -29.68 -20.28 -1.13
N MET A 7 -30.86 -19.71 -0.86
CA MET A 7 -30.96 -18.26 -0.60
C MET A 7 -30.37 -17.85 0.75
N ALA A 8 -30.51 -18.68 1.79
CA ALA A 8 -29.85 -18.43 3.07
C ALA A 8 -28.32 -18.49 2.96
N ALA A 9 -27.79 -19.40 2.15
CA ALA A 9 -26.34 -19.52 1.92
C ALA A 9 -25.76 -18.32 1.14
N ALA A 10 -26.49 -17.79 0.15
CA ALA A 10 -26.05 -16.62 -0.63
C ALA A 10 -26.04 -15.32 0.18
N ALA A 11 -26.91 -15.18 1.19
CA ALA A 11 -26.92 -14.02 2.06
C ALA A 11 -25.68 -13.94 2.98
N LEU A 12 -25.08 -15.09 3.32
CA LEU A 12 -23.94 -15.15 4.23
C LEU A 12 -22.62 -14.69 3.57
N THR A 13 -22.45 -14.90 2.27
CA THR A 13 -21.21 -14.53 1.56
C THR A 13 -21.13 -13.05 1.23
N GLY A 14 -22.27 -12.38 1.02
CA GLY A 14 -22.30 -10.92 0.77
C GLY A 14 -21.98 -10.08 2.01
N ALA A 15 -22.19 -10.61 3.22
CA ALA A 15 -21.96 -9.89 4.48
C ALA A 15 -20.48 -9.77 4.88
N LEU A 16 -19.56 -10.45 4.19
CA LEU A 16 -18.12 -10.45 4.49
C LEU A 16 -17.33 -9.45 3.63
N ALA A 17 -17.99 -8.67 2.78
CA ALA A 17 -17.34 -7.63 1.98
C ALA A 17 -17.04 -6.40 2.85
N THR A 18 -16.02 -6.49 3.71
CA THR A 18 -15.48 -5.33 4.43
C THR A 18 -14.56 -4.52 3.52
N PRO A 19 -14.62 -3.17 3.55
CA PRO A 19 -13.69 -2.34 2.79
C PRO A 19 -12.25 -2.63 3.22
N ALA A 20 -11.38 -2.91 2.24
CA ALA A 20 -9.96 -3.03 2.50
C ALA A 20 -9.38 -1.65 2.86
N LEU A 21 -8.86 -1.52 4.08
CA LEU A 21 -8.19 -0.30 4.50
C LEU A 21 -6.81 -0.24 3.83
N ALA A 22 -6.71 0.46 2.70
CA ALA A 22 -5.43 0.70 2.06
C ALA A 22 -4.56 1.57 2.98
N GLY A 23 -3.37 1.09 3.34
CA GLY A 23 -2.40 1.88 4.09
C GLY A 23 -1.93 3.09 3.28
N ASP A 24 -1.60 4.19 3.97
CA ASP A 24 -1.07 5.38 3.30
C ASP A 24 0.35 5.09 2.78
N PRO A 25 0.62 5.22 1.46
CA PRO A 25 1.91 4.87 0.88
C PRO A 25 2.98 5.95 1.09
N THR A 26 2.70 7.03 1.84
CA THR A 26 3.68 8.08 2.09
C THR A 26 4.57 7.75 3.29
N GLY A 27 5.74 8.38 3.35
CA GLY A 27 6.73 8.14 4.39
C GLY A 27 8.06 7.62 3.86
N LEU A 28 8.86 7.02 4.73
CA LEU A 28 10.18 6.50 4.40
C LEU A 28 10.09 4.99 4.10
N TRP A 29 10.65 4.60 2.98
CA TRP A 29 10.62 3.24 2.47
C TRP A 29 12.03 2.73 2.25
N GLN A 30 12.29 1.50 2.69
CA GLN A 30 13.55 0.81 2.39
C GLN A 30 13.48 0.24 0.97
N THR A 31 14.53 0.44 0.19
CA THR A 31 14.65 -0.21 -1.12
C THR A 31 15.08 -1.67 -0.92
N PRO A 32 14.55 -2.61 -1.72
CA PRO A 32 14.96 -4.02 -1.61
C PRO A 32 16.46 -4.24 -1.88
N THR A 33 17.08 -3.34 -2.63
CA THR A 33 18.48 -3.42 -3.06
C THR A 33 19.30 -2.28 -2.47
N ASN A 34 20.59 -2.53 -2.24
CA ASN A 34 21.61 -1.52 -1.88
C ASN A 34 21.35 -0.71 -0.59
N GLY A 35 20.45 -1.18 0.29
CA GLY A 35 20.18 -0.52 1.58
C GLY A 35 19.77 0.95 1.47
N GLY A 36 19.15 1.31 0.35
CA GLY A 36 18.70 2.66 0.08
C GLY A 36 17.37 2.98 0.75
N GLN A 37 17.07 4.27 0.87
CA GLN A 37 15.82 4.77 1.39
C GLN A 37 15.21 5.79 0.45
N VAL A 38 13.91 5.67 0.20
CA VAL A 38 13.11 6.62 -0.57
C VAL A 38 12.07 7.25 0.34
N ARG A 39 11.97 8.57 0.31
CA ARG A 39 10.85 9.30 0.90
C ARG A 39 9.76 9.45 -0.15
N ILE A 40 8.59 8.89 0.10
CA ILE A 40 7.40 9.07 -0.73
C ILE A 40 6.51 10.14 -0.11
N ALA A 41 6.12 11.13 -0.90
CA ALA A 41 5.23 12.22 -0.49
C ALA A 41 4.23 12.56 -1.60
N ARG A 42 3.10 13.17 -1.24
CA ARG A 42 2.14 13.69 -2.20
C ARG A 42 2.67 14.99 -2.85
N CYS A 43 2.60 15.05 -4.17
CA CYS A 43 2.99 16.21 -4.98
C CYS A 43 1.81 16.59 -5.90
N GLY A 44 0.74 17.10 -5.30
CA GLY A 44 -0.54 17.33 -6.00
C GLY A 44 -1.35 16.05 -6.10
N GLN A 45 -1.77 15.68 -7.31
CA GLN A 45 -2.56 14.46 -7.59
C GLN A 45 -1.69 13.20 -7.77
N ALA A 46 -0.37 13.33 -7.65
CA ALA A 46 0.59 12.24 -7.81
C ALA A 46 1.38 11.97 -6.52
N LEU A 47 2.07 10.83 -6.50
CA LEU A 47 3.09 10.50 -5.51
C LEU A 47 4.47 10.76 -6.11
N CYS A 48 5.30 11.48 -5.37
CA CYS A 48 6.69 11.74 -5.72
C CYS A 48 7.60 11.01 -4.74
N GLY A 49 8.71 10.48 -5.24
CA GLY A 49 9.76 9.83 -4.46
C GLY A 49 11.05 10.65 -4.48
N THR A 50 11.71 10.78 -3.34
CA THR A 50 13.06 11.36 -3.23
C THR A 50 14.01 10.35 -2.61
N LEU A 51 15.13 10.08 -3.27
CA LEU A 51 16.20 9.25 -2.70
C LEU A 51 16.82 9.99 -1.51
N VAL A 52 16.76 9.38 -0.33
CA VAL A 52 17.30 9.94 0.92
C VAL A 52 18.74 9.46 1.11
N THR A 53 18.94 8.15 0.95
CA THR A 53 20.24 7.48 1.08
C THR A 53 20.30 6.29 0.13
N GLU A 54 21.48 5.96 -0.35
CA GLU A 54 21.83 4.68 -0.98
C GLU A 54 23.23 4.29 -0.47
N SER A 55 23.56 3.00 -0.37
CA SER A 55 24.91 2.58 0.04
C SER A 55 26.02 3.16 -0.85
N HIS A 56 25.71 3.46 -2.12
CA HIS A 56 26.65 4.02 -3.09
C HIS A 56 26.45 5.51 -3.39
N ILE A 57 25.35 6.13 -2.93
CA ILE A 57 25.01 7.52 -3.24
C ILE A 57 24.53 8.22 -1.96
N GLN A 58 25.28 9.23 -1.54
CA GLN A 58 24.99 10.02 -0.35
C GLN A 58 24.50 11.40 -0.82
N ILE A 59 23.19 11.54 -0.97
CA ILE A 59 22.57 12.78 -1.42
C ILE A 59 22.76 13.85 -0.33
N GLY A 60 23.50 14.91 -0.63
CA GLY A 60 23.72 16.06 0.28
C GLY A 60 25.04 16.09 1.04
N ARG A 61 26.01 15.21 0.74
CA ARG A 61 27.42 15.51 1.09
C ARG A 61 28.03 16.38 -0.01
N ALA A 62 28.25 17.66 0.29
CA ALA A 62 29.19 18.51 -0.42
C ALA A 62 30.62 18.19 0.05
#